data_AF-A0A924XI69-F1
#
_entry.id   AF-A0A924XI69-F1
#
_cell.length_a   1.000
_cell.length_b   1.000
_cell.length_c   1.000
_cell.angle_alpha   90.00
_cell.angle_beta   90.00
_cell.angle_gamma   90.00
#
_symmetry.space_group_name_H-M   'P 1'
#
loop_
_entity.id
_entity.type
_entity.pdbx_description
1 polymer ?
#
loop_
_entity_poly.entity_id
_entity_poly.type
_entity_poly.pdbx_seq_one_letter_code
_entity_poly.pdbx_strand_id
1 'polypeptide(L)' 'MVALPFDRVEVGDNKRLLDVKQFLALPMSERIGFILARKCAFYLGSQSVDSAVALKGLRAAT' A
#
# COMPACT_ATOMS: atom_id res chain seq x y z
N MET A 1 -13.95 8.23 9.45
CA MET A 1 -12.80 7.42 9.00
C MET A 1 -12.95 7.23 7.51
N VAL A 2 -11.98 7.67 6.70
CA VAL A 2 -11.96 7.36 5.26
C VAL A 2 -11.60 5.89 5.12
N ALA A 3 -12.49 5.08 4.56
CA ALA A 3 -12.19 3.69 4.26
C ALA A 3 -11.18 3.65 3.11
N LEU A 4 -10.03 3.01 3.34
CA LEU A 4 -9.07 2.76 2.28
C LEU A 4 -9.55 1.58 1.42
N PRO A 5 -9.31 1.60 0.10
CA PRO A 5 -9.73 0.53 -0.80
C PRO A 5 -8.86 -0.74 -0.69
N PHE A 6 -8.03 -0.86 0.35
CA PHE A 6 -7.16 -2.00 0.63
C PHE A 6 -6.95 -2.14 2.15
N ASP A 7 -6.68 -3.36 2.61
CA ASP A 7 -6.38 -3.69 4.00
C ASP A 7 -4.92 -4.15 4.21
N ARG A 8 -4.24 -4.53 3.13
CA ARG A 8 -2.88 -5.08 3.16
C ARG A 8 -2.05 -4.59 1.98
N VAL A 9 -0.74 -4.50 2.21
CA VAL A 9 0.26 -4.11 1.23
C VAL A 9 1.42 -5.11 1.27
N GLU A 10 1.72 -5.73 0.15
CA GLU A 10 2.95 -6.50 -0.05
C GLU A 10 4.04 -5.53 -0.52
N VAL A 11 5.22 -5.53 0.12
CA VAL A 11 6.33 -4.63 -0.23
C VAL A 11 7.67 -5.36 -0.38
N GLY A 12 8.50 -4.84 -1.29
CA GLY A 12 9.89 -5.28 -1.50
C GLY A 12 10.03 -6.61 -2.26
N ASP A 13 11.28 -7.02 -2.50
CA ASP A 13 11.59 -8.27 -3.21
C ASP A 13 11.23 -9.52 -2.40
N ASN A 14 11.27 -9.39 -1.06
CA ASN A 14 10.91 -10.46 -0.13
C ASN A 14 9.40 -10.61 0.04
N LYS A 15 8.58 -9.83 -0.69
CA LYS A 15 7.11 -9.87 -0.61
C LYS A 15 6.60 -9.77 0.82
N ARG A 16 7.16 -8.83 1.58
CA ARG A 16 6.79 -8.64 2.99
C ARG A 16 5.38 -8.09 3.04
N LEU A 17 4.46 -8.84 3.68
CA LEU A 17 3.08 -8.41 3.89
C LEU A 17 3.01 -7.48 5.10
N LEU A 18 2.39 -6.32 4.89
CA LEU A 18 2.13 -5.29 5.89
C LEU A 18 0.63 -5.01 5.93
N ASP A 19 0.08 -4.79 7.11
CA ASP A 19 -1.22 -4.14 7.21
C ASP A 19 -1.10 -2.64 6.86
N VAL A 20 -2.22 -1.96 6.65
CA VAL A 20 -2.25 -0.52 6.35
C VAL A 20 -1.46 0.31 7.37
N LYS A 21 -1.62 0.03 8.67
CA LYS A 21 -0.98 0.83 9.73
C LYS A 21 0.53 0.66 9.69
N GLN A 22 1.01 -0.57 9.52
CA GLN A 22 2.42 -0.89 9.38
C GLN A 22 3.01 -0.25 8.12
N PHE A 23 2.28 -0.28 7.00
CA PHE A 23 2.72 0.36 5.77
C PHE A 23 2.82 1.89 5.95
N LEU A 24 1.80 2.53 6.53
CA LEU A 24 1.79 3.98 6.78
C LEU A 24 2.86 4.42 7.81
N ALA A 25 3.23 3.54 8.73
CA ALA A 25 4.30 3.77 9.69
C ALA A 25 5.71 3.75 9.06
N LEU A 26 5.86 3.20 7.83
CA LEU A 26 7.13 3.28 7.11
C LEU A 26 7.48 4.75 6.77
N PRO A 27 8.77 5.09 6.78
CA PRO A 27 9.26 6.36 6.26
C PRO A 27 8.65 6.67 4.89
N MET A 28 8.25 7.92 4.67
CA MET A 28 7.61 8.32 3.41
C MET A 28 8.51 8.04 2.20
N SER A 29 9.82 8.24 2.33
CA SER A 29 10.82 7.90 1.31
C SER A 29 10.82 6.42 0.95
N GLU A 30 10.68 5.53 1.94
CA GLU A 30 10.65 4.08 1.72
C GLU A 30 9.38 3.65 0.99
N ARG A 31 8.21 4.18 1.40
CA ARG A 31 6.94 3.94 0.70
C ARG A 31 7.00 4.38 -0.76
N ILE A 32 7.48 5.60 -1.01
CA ILE A 32 7.64 6.14 -2.37
C ILE A 32 8.61 5.24 -3.16
N GLY A 33 9.71 4.80 -2.54
CA GLY A 33 10.67 3.87 -3.15
C GLY A 33 10.02 2.58 -3.63
N PHE A 34 9.20 1.92 -2.79
CA PHE A 34 8.49 0.71 -3.20
C PHE A 34 7.49 0.96 -4.34
N ILE A 35 6.76 2.07 -4.29
CA ILE A 35 5.78 2.45 -5.33
C ILE A 35 6.47 2.69 -6.68
N LEU A 36 7.53 3.51 -6.69
CA LEU A 36 8.27 3.84 -7.92
C LEU A 36 9.00 2.64 -8.51
N ALA A 37 9.55 1.77 -7.65
CA ALA A 37 10.20 0.53 -8.07
C ALA A 37 9.21 -0.56 -8.53
N ARG A 38 7.90 -0.32 -8.45
CA ARG A 38 6.84 -1.32 -8.69
C ARG A 38 7.00 -2.57 -7.82
N LYS A 39 7.56 -2.40 -6.62
CA LYS A 39 7.74 -3.44 -5.60
C LYS A 39 6.69 -3.33 -4.52
N CYS A 40 5.48 -2.89 -4.87
CA CYS A 40 4.33 -2.94 -3.97
C CYS A 40 3.10 -3.51 -4.67
N ALA A 41 2.33 -4.32 -3.96
CA ALA A 41 1.01 -4.78 -4.37
C ALA A 41 0.00 -4.55 -3.24
N PHE A 42 -1.20 -4.13 -3.58
CA PHE A 42 -2.25 -3.80 -2.62
C PHE A 42 -3.33 -4.87 -2.64
N TYR A 43 -3.92 -5.17 -1.49
CA TYR A 43 -4.92 -6.22 -1.35
C TYR A 43 -6.09 -5.77 -0.47
N LEU A 44 -7.28 -6.28 -0.79
CA LEU A 44 -8.49 -6.17 0.04
C LEU A 44 -9.04 -7.58 0.25
N GLY A 45 -8.93 -8.11 1.47
CA GLY A 45 -9.12 -9.53 1.69
C GLY A 45 -8.23 -10.33 0.74
N SER A 46 -8.78 -11.33 0.05
CA SER A 46 -8.01 -12.17 -0.88
C SER A 46 -7.82 -11.58 -2.29
N GLN A 47 -8.34 -10.38 -2.56
CA GLN A 47 -8.31 -9.77 -3.90
C GLN A 47 -7.16 -8.76 -4.03
N SER A 48 -6.48 -8.77 -5.17
CA SER A 48 -5.52 -7.73 -5.54
C SER A 48 -6.25 -6.46 -5.97
N VAL A 49 -5.73 -5.31 -5.55
CA VAL A 49 -6.28 -3.98 -5.82
C VAL A 49 -5.31 -3.24 -6.73
N ASP A 50 -5.86 -2.57 -7.76
CA ASP A 50 -5.08 -1.77 -8.68
C ASP A 50 -4.32 -0.65 -7.94
N SER A 51 -3.02 -0.52 -8.23
CA SER A 51 -2.15 0.44 -7.56
C SER A 51 -2.61 1.89 -7.73
N ALA A 52 -3.20 2.28 -8.88
CA ALA A 52 -3.71 3.63 -9.06
C ALA A 52 -4.92 3.90 -8.16
N VAL A 53 -5.79 2.90 -7.96
CA VAL A 53 -6.93 2.99 -7.03
C VAL A 53 -6.45 3.10 -5.59
N ALA A 54 -5.48 2.25 -5.18
CA ALA A 54 -4.92 2.27 -3.85
C ALA A 54 -4.24 3.61 -3.51
N LEU A 55 -3.43 4.14 -4.43
CA LEU A 55 -2.75 5.42 -4.27
C LEU A 55 -3.72 6.60 -4.24
N LYS A 56 -4.78 6.57 -5.05
CA LYS A 56 -5.85 7.58 -5.00
C LYS A 56 -6.56 7.56 -3.64
N GLY A 57 -6.84 6.37 -3.10
CA GLY A 57 -7.41 6.20 -1.77
C GLY A 57 -6.49 6.75 -0.67
N LEU A 58 -5.19 6.44 -0.74
CA LEU A 58 -4.18 6.97 0.19
C LEU A 58 -4.15 8.50 0.20
N ARG A 59 -4.15 9.14 -0.98
CA ARG A 59 -4.15 10.59 -1.11
C ARG A 59 -5.41 11.26 -0.54
N ALA A 60 -6.55 10.59 -0.58
CA ALA A 60 -7.80 11.12 -0.03
C ALA A 60 -7.91 10.96 1.49
N ALA A 61 -7.08 10.09 2.09
CA ALA A 61 -7.08 9.79 3.52
C ALA A 61 -6.07 10.62 4.35
N THR A 62 -5.08 11.23 3.68
CA THR A 62 -4.16 12.23 4.22
C THR A 62 -4.69 13.65 4.02
#